data_AF-A0A2A6NGG7-F1
#
_entry.id   AF-A0A2A6NGG7-F1
#
_cell.length_a   1.000
_cell.length_b   1.000
_cell.length_c   1.000
_cell.angle_alpha   90.00
_cell.angle_beta   90.00
_cell.angle_gamma   90.00
#
_symmetry.space_group_name_H-M   'P 1'
#
loop_
_entity.id
_entity.type
_entity.pdbx_description
1 polymer ?
#
loop_
_entity_poly.entity_id
_entity_poly.type
_entity_poly.pdbx_seq_one_letter_code
_entity_poly.pdbx_strand_id
1 'polypeptide(L)'
;MIGSAAFVLASSALLYALPPSRIDRHLIRGSFRPYEGFAYLKPVKYIDGDLSGARLYEDDKLLGPAESDLREIETKGDGRFSLRRHAWEVHGAVLMFSTSDNTDPNTNGRKYHLR
;
A
#
# COMPACT_ATOMS: atom_id res chain seq x y z
N MET A 1 -27.49 -20.52 36.86
CA MET A 1 -26.99 -19.86 35.63
C MET A 1 -26.13 -18.67 36.03
N ILE A 2 -24.82 -18.86 36.19
CA ILE A 2 -23.85 -17.79 36.51
C ILE A 2 -22.68 -18.02 35.54
N GLY A 3 -22.79 -17.51 34.32
CA GLY A 3 -21.84 -17.86 33.25
C GLY A 3 -21.52 -16.75 32.25
N SER A 4 -22.21 -15.60 32.28
CA SER A 4 -22.08 -14.60 31.20
C SER A 4 -21.47 -13.25 31.58
N ALA A 5 -21.32 -12.90 32.86
CA ALA A 5 -20.76 -11.60 33.24
C ALA A 5 -19.22 -11.58 33.30
N ALA A 6 -18.58 -12.68 33.72
CA ALA A 6 -17.12 -12.74 33.88
C ALA A 6 -16.35 -12.70 32.54
N PHE A 7 -16.95 -13.22 31.46
CA PHE A 7 -16.34 -13.22 30.12
C PHE A 7 -16.26 -11.82 29.48
N VAL A 8 -17.19 -10.91 29.81
CA VAL A 8 -17.28 -9.57 29.20
C VAL A 8 -16.24 -8.60 29.79
N LEU A 9 -15.90 -8.73 31.08
CA LEU A 9 -14.90 -7.88 31.72
C LEU A 9 -13.46 -8.26 31.33
N ALA A 10 -13.17 -9.56 31.23
CA ALA A 10 -11.86 -10.03 30.81
C ALA A 10 -11.52 -9.64 29.35
N SER A 11 -12.53 -9.63 28.47
CA SER A 11 -12.37 -9.23 27.06
C SER A 11 -12.21 -7.71 26.89
N SER A 12 -12.82 -6.89 27.76
CA SER A 12 -12.64 -5.43 27.73
C SER A 12 -11.28 -4.97 28.24
N ALA A 13 -10.76 -5.58 29.32
CA ALA A 13 -9.44 -5.25 29.86
C ALA A 13 -8.30 -5.57 28.85
N LEU A 14 -8.49 -6.59 28.01
CA LEU A 14 -7.51 -6.98 26.98
C LEU A 14 -7.33 -5.89 25.91
N LEU A 15 -8.40 -5.17 25.52
CA LEU A 15 -8.29 -4.07 24.56
C LEU A 15 -7.51 -2.86 25.11
N TYR A 16 -7.59 -2.61 26.42
CA TYR A 16 -6.82 -1.55 27.08
C TYR A 16 -5.36 -1.93 27.35
N ALA A 17 -5.05 -3.23 27.39
CA ALA A 17 -3.68 -3.73 27.57
C ALA A 17 -2.87 -3.78 26.26
N LEU A 18 -3.54 -3.69 25.10
CA LEU A 18 -2.85 -3.60 23.82
C LEU A 18 -2.23 -2.20 23.69
N PRO A 19 -0.91 -2.08 23.49
CA PRO A 19 -0.32 -0.78 23.20
C PRO A 19 -0.99 -0.22 21.94
N PRO A 20 -1.22 1.11 21.86
CA PRO A 20 -1.77 1.70 20.66
C PRO A 20 -0.88 1.29 19.48
N SER A 21 -1.45 0.54 18.54
CA SER A 21 -0.71 0.14 17.35
C SER A 21 -0.23 1.41 16.64
N ARG A 22 1.08 1.53 16.40
CA ARG A 22 1.59 2.64 15.61
C ARG A 22 0.99 2.50 14.22
N ILE A 23 0.15 3.46 13.83
CA ILE A 23 -0.36 3.52 12.47
C ILE A 23 0.84 3.80 11.58
N ASP A 24 1.34 2.76 10.92
CA ASP A 24 2.28 2.93 9.82
C ASP A 24 1.55 3.68 8.70
N ARG A 25 1.95 4.94 8.48
CA ARG A 25 1.37 5.84 7.48
C ARG A 25 1.92 5.55 6.08
N HIS A 26 3.08 4.90 6.00
CA HIS A 26 3.75 4.56 4.76
C HIS A 26 3.23 3.24 4.20
N LEU A 27 2.67 2.36 5.05
CA LEU A 27 2.00 1.14 4.61
C LEU A 27 0.77 1.44 3.74
N ILE A 28 0.83 1.01 2.49
CA ILE A 28 -0.28 1.06 1.54
C ILE A 28 -1.26 -0.08 1.88
N ARG A 29 -2.48 0.29 2.27
CA ARG A 29 -3.52 -0.67 2.71
C ARG A 29 -4.67 -0.80 1.72
N GLY A 30 -5.37 -1.93 1.78
CA GLY A 30 -6.53 -2.23 0.95
C GLY A 30 -6.14 -2.68 -0.45
N SER A 31 -7.13 -2.96 -1.29
CA SER A 31 -6.89 -3.52 -2.62
C SER A 31 -6.24 -2.52 -3.58
N PHE A 32 -5.46 -3.07 -4.49
CA PHE A 32 -4.89 -2.42 -5.65
C PHE A 32 -5.80 -2.67 -6.84
N ARG A 33 -6.19 -1.61 -7.56
CA ARG A 33 -7.07 -1.78 -8.72
C ARG A 33 -6.22 -2.27 -9.90
N PRO A 34 -6.58 -3.36 -10.58
CA PRO A 34 -5.92 -3.70 -11.84
C PRO A 34 -6.16 -2.58 -12.86
N TYR A 35 -5.17 -2.32 -13.69
CA TYR A 35 -5.28 -1.40 -14.81
C TYR A 35 -5.14 -2.15 -16.13
N GLU A 36 -3.91 -2.32 -16.64
CA GLU A 36 -3.61 -3.01 -17.88
C GLU A 36 -2.28 -3.76 -17.74
N GLY A 37 -2.18 -4.94 -18.36
CA GLY A 37 -0.97 -5.79 -18.27
C GLY A 37 -0.55 -6.06 -16.82
N PHE A 38 0.70 -5.72 -16.48
CA PHE A 38 1.24 -5.86 -15.12
C PHE A 38 0.93 -4.66 -14.20
N ALA A 39 0.22 -3.64 -14.68
CA ALA A 39 0.02 -2.39 -13.97
C ALA A 39 -1.19 -2.43 -13.02
N TYR A 40 -0.98 -1.86 -11.83
CA TYR A 40 -1.99 -1.65 -10.81
C TYR A 40 -1.99 -0.19 -10.33
N LEU A 41 -3.17 0.26 -9.91
CA LEU A 41 -3.44 1.62 -9.45
C LEU A 41 -3.82 1.67 -7.98
N LYS A 42 -3.29 2.68 -7.29
CA LYS A 42 -3.64 2.98 -5.91
C LYS A 42 -3.58 4.48 -5.59
N PRO A 43 -4.70 5.11 -5.23
CA PRO A 43 -4.65 6.43 -4.61
C PRO A 43 -3.86 6.38 -3.30
N VAL A 44 -2.87 7.25 -3.16
CA VAL A 44 -2.00 7.37 -1.99
C VAL A 44 -2.18 8.73 -1.33
N LYS A 45 -2.36 8.72 -0.01
CA LYS A 45 -2.66 9.91 0.78
C LYS A 45 -1.42 10.56 1.40
N TYR A 46 -0.43 9.74 1.76
CA TYR A 46 0.76 10.16 2.48
C TYR A 46 1.99 9.88 1.63
N ILE A 47 2.75 10.93 1.35
CA ILE A 47 4.02 10.91 0.64
C ILE A 47 4.92 11.86 1.39
N ASP A 48 6.12 11.41 1.73
CA ASP A 48 7.09 12.28 2.38
C ASP A 48 7.75 13.16 1.30
N GLY A 49 7.71 14.48 1.48
CA GLY A 49 8.35 15.42 0.56
C GLY A 49 7.68 15.50 -0.82
N ASP A 50 8.51 15.57 -1.86
CA ASP A 50 8.08 15.66 -3.26
C ASP A 50 7.91 14.28 -3.90
N LEU A 51 7.01 14.18 -4.90
CA LEU A 51 6.70 12.92 -5.59
C LEU A 51 7.95 12.29 -6.22
N SER A 52 8.84 13.12 -6.78
CA SER A 52 10.05 12.67 -7.47
C SER A 52 11.05 11.96 -6.55
N GLY A 53 10.95 12.18 -5.24
CA GLY A 53 11.80 11.54 -4.23
C GLY A 53 11.23 10.24 -3.66
N ALA A 54 10.00 9.88 -4.04
CA ALA A 54 9.28 8.78 -3.42
C ALA A 54 9.92 7.43 -3.73
N ARG A 55 9.90 6.54 -2.73
CA ARG A 55 10.47 5.20 -2.78
C ARG A 55 9.39 4.19 -2.45
N LEU A 56 9.14 3.29 -3.39
CA LEU A 56 8.23 2.17 -3.19
C LEU A 56 9.00 0.93 -2.75
N TYR A 57 8.56 0.32 -1.66
CA TYR A 57 9.09 -0.93 -1.14
C TYR A 57 8.03 -2.02 -1.24
N GLU A 58 8.46 -3.21 -1.61
CA GLU A 58 7.71 -4.46 -1.52
C GLU A 58 8.38 -5.32 -0.44
N ASP A 59 7.65 -5.52 0.66
CA ASP A 59 8.16 -5.87 1.98
C ASP A 59 9.27 -4.90 2.40
N ASP A 60 10.53 -5.32 2.28
CA ASP A 60 11.72 -4.51 2.56
C ASP A 60 12.60 -4.29 1.31
N LYS A 61 12.18 -4.80 0.14
CA LYS A 61 12.90 -4.66 -1.13
C LYS A 61 12.45 -3.40 -1.84
N LEU A 62 13.41 -2.55 -2.19
CA LEU A 62 13.14 -1.37 -3.02
C LEU A 62 12.71 -1.80 -4.42
N LEU A 63 11.55 -1.31 -4.86
CA LEU A 63 11.06 -1.45 -6.22
C LEU A 63 11.60 -0.34 -7.12
N GLY A 64 11.68 -0.62 -8.41
CA GLY A 64 12.03 0.34 -9.44
C GLY A 64 12.21 -0.34 -10.79
N PRO A 65 12.55 0.41 -11.86
CA PRO A 65 12.81 1.86 -11.88
C PRO A 65 11.65 2.76 -11.41
N ALA A 66 11.97 3.86 -10.72
CA ALA A 66 11.03 4.93 -10.37
C ALA A 66 10.74 5.83 -11.59
N GLU A 67 9.66 6.62 -11.52
CA GLU A 67 9.22 7.53 -12.60
C GLU A 67 9.08 6.83 -13.97
N SER A 68 8.74 5.53 -13.95
CA SER A 68 8.57 4.75 -15.18
C SER A 68 7.35 5.22 -15.98
N ASP A 69 7.44 5.16 -17.30
CA ASP A 69 6.29 5.41 -18.16
C ASP A 69 5.23 4.32 -18.00
N LEU A 70 3.96 4.72 -18.13
CA LEU A 70 2.81 3.82 -18.00
C LEU A 70 2.97 2.56 -18.87
N ARG A 71 3.37 2.74 -20.12
CA ARG A 71 3.55 1.62 -21.07
C ARG A 71 4.65 0.65 -20.64
N GLU A 72 5.67 1.12 -19.94
CA GLU A 72 6.71 0.23 -19.41
C GLU A 72 6.21 -0.57 -18.21
N ILE A 73 5.42 0.06 -17.34
CA ILE A 73 4.81 -0.62 -16.19
C ILE A 73 3.85 -1.71 -16.69
N GLU A 74 3.02 -1.41 -17.70
CA GLU A 74 2.07 -2.36 -18.29
C GLU A 74 2.76 -3.55 -18.94
N THR A 75 3.82 -3.31 -19.73
CA THR A 75 4.39 -4.32 -20.64
C THR A 75 5.61 -5.04 -20.08
N LYS A 76 6.43 -4.37 -19.28
CA LYS A 76 7.65 -4.95 -18.69
C LYS A 76 7.43 -5.33 -17.23
N GLY A 77 6.69 -4.49 -16.50
CA GLY A 77 6.47 -4.67 -15.07
C GLY A 77 7.78 -4.66 -14.28
N ASP A 78 8.04 -5.70 -13.49
CA ASP A 78 9.30 -5.98 -12.78
C ASP A 78 9.66 -4.85 -11.78
N GLY A 79 8.71 -4.48 -10.94
CA GLY A 79 8.89 -3.47 -9.90
C GLY A 79 8.85 -2.02 -10.39
N ARG A 80 8.60 -1.76 -11.67
CA ARG A 80 8.45 -0.40 -12.20
C ARG A 80 7.29 0.32 -11.56
N PHE A 81 7.47 1.60 -11.27
CA PHE A 81 6.41 2.43 -10.71
C PHE A 81 6.53 3.91 -11.12
N SER A 82 5.43 4.64 -10.98
CA SER A 82 5.38 6.11 -11.06
C SER A 82 4.33 6.66 -10.11
N LEU A 83 4.57 7.88 -9.61
CA LEU A 83 3.59 8.64 -8.85
C LEU A 83 3.17 9.85 -9.65
N ARG A 84 1.85 10.00 -9.86
CA ARG A 84 1.31 11.12 -10.62
C ARG A 84 0.23 11.81 -9.80
N ARG A 85 0.25 13.14 -9.80
CA ARG A 85 -0.92 13.93 -9.42
C ARG A 85 -1.75 14.10 -10.68
N HIS A 86 -2.93 13.51 -10.73
CA HIS A 86 -3.81 13.78 -11.84
C HIS A 86 -4.44 15.17 -11.63
N ALA A 87 -4.35 16.06 -12.62
CA ALA A 87 -4.90 17.42 -12.56
C ALA A 87 -6.41 17.50 -12.21
N TRP A 88 -7.14 16.39 -12.38
CA TRP A 88 -8.58 16.28 -12.11
C TRP A 88 -8.87 15.50 -10.82
N GLU A 89 -7.87 14.88 -10.20
CA GLU A 89 -8.01 14.21 -8.92
C GLU A 89 -7.85 15.22 -7.79
N VAL A 90 -9.00 15.65 -7.27
CA VAL A 90 -9.13 16.50 -6.07
C VAL A 90 -8.53 15.82 -4.82
N HIS A 91 -8.09 14.55 -4.92
CA HIS A 91 -7.78 13.66 -3.81
C HIS A 91 -6.41 12.98 -3.92
N GLY A 92 -5.34 13.77 -4.07
CA GLY A 92 -3.97 13.30 -3.83
C GLY A 92 -3.26 12.75 -5.06
N ALA A 93 -2.19 11.97 -4.82
CA ALA A 93 -1.43 11.33 -5.88
C ALA A 93 -1.88 9.89 -6.06
N VAL A 94 -1.68 9.36 -7.27
CA VAL A 94 -1.92 7.96 -7.57
C VAL A 94 -0.59 7.28 -7.84
N LEU A 95 -0.38 6.19 -7.11
CA LEU A 95 0.66 5.23 -7.40
C LEU A 95 0.19 4.33 -8.53
N MET A 96 1.02 4.22 -9.55
CA MET A 96 0.92 3.20 -10.58
C MET A 96 2.16 2.34 -10.56
N PHE A 97 2.00 1.03 -10.45
CA PHE A 97 3.14 0.13 -10.28
C PHE A 97 2.86 -1.29 -10.74
N SER A 98 3.93 -2.08 -10.79
CA SER A 98 3.92 -3.54 -10.91
C SER A 98 4.71 -4.13 -9.75
N THR A 99 4.42 -5.37 -9.38
CA THR A 99 5.18 -6.10 -8.36
C THR A 99 6.52 -6.57 -8.91
N SER A 100 7.45 -6.95 -8.03
CA SER A 100 8.82 -7.30 -8.46
C SER A 100 8.91 -8.56 -9.33
N ASP A 101 7.86 -9.38 -9.36
CA ASP A 101 7.76 -10.60 -10.16
C ASP A 101 6.45 -10.67 -10.95
N ASN A 102 5.77 -9.54 -11.13
CA ASN A 102 4.52 -9.39 -11.87
C ASN A 102 3.32 -10.22 -11.33
N THR A 103 3.43 -10.74 -10.11
CA THR A 103 2.31 -11.39 -9.41
C THR A 103 1.28 -10.34 -8.94
N ASP A 104 0.03 -10.76 -8.77
CA ASP A 104 -1.05 -9.87 -8.31
C ASP A 104 -0.77 -9.38 -6.86
N PRO A 105 -0.63 -8.07 -6.62
CA PRO A 105 -0.34 -7.51 -5.29
C PRO A 105 -1.48 -7.72 -4.29
N ASN A 106 -2.69 -8.08 -4.75
CA ASN A 106 -3.82 -8.39 -3.87
C ASN A 106 -3.76 -9.81 -3.30
N THR A 107 -2.99 -10.72 -3.91
CA THR A 107 -2.96 -12.15 -3.55
C THR A 107 -1.57 -12.68 -3.22
N ASN A 108 -0.51 -11.94 -3.57
CA ASN A 108 0.87 -12.38 -3.33
C ASN A 108 1.34 -12.29 -1.87
N GLY A 109 0.53 -11.72 -0.97
CA GLY A 109 0.79 -11.71 0.48
C GLY A 109 1.86 -10.71 0.94
N ARG A 110 2.38 -9.86 0.05
CA ARG A 110 3.44 -8.88 0.35
C ARG A 110 2.87 -7.57 0.87
N LYS A 111 3.68 -6.83 1.62
CA LYS A 111 3.35 -5.48 2.12
C LYS A 111 4.00 -4.44 1.24
N TYR A 112 3.35 -3.29 1.06
CA TYR A 112 3.91 -2.22 0.23
C TYR A 112 4.02 -0.94 1.04
N HIS A 113 5.20 -0.34 1.03
CA HIS A 113 5.48 0.90 1.75
C HIS A 113 5.90 2.00 0.78
N LEU A 114 5.29 3.17 0.90
CA LEU A 114 5.69 4.36 0.18
C LEU A 114 6.37 5.33 1.14
N ARG A 115 7.63 5.67 0.90
CA ARG A 115 8.43 6.59 1.70
C ARG A 115 8.97 7.73 0.88
#